data_AF-A0A4Z2BGJ6-F1
#
_entry.id   AF-A0A4Z2BGJ6-F1
#
_cell.length_a   1.000
_cell.length_b   1.000
_cell.length_c   1.000
_cell.angle_alpha   90.00
_cell.angle_beta   90.00
_cell.angle_gamma   90.00
#
_symmetry.space_group_name_H-M   'P 1'
#
loop_
_entity.id
_entity.type
_entity.pdbx_description
1 polymer ?
#
loop_
_entity_poly.entity_id
_entity_poly.type
_entity_poly.pdbx_seq_one_letter_code
_entity_poly.pdbx_strand_id
1 'polypeptide(L)'
;MHLHQVLTGAVNPGDCCYSVGSVNDIPFTAYGSGCDVVILASDFDCVQIIPGAQNGNIQVGCVECSHQLGRIAASYGNTVCIFEPLTINPNKRHKQLNYQWQKTGQFFLDAITYNLAWDPQGNRILAATERLQLWAPPPTDALIEEEDGQLTEDRPHPVLNDWNCIWQCKTAASVHIAKWSPDGEYFATVGKDDCLLKVWYPTTGWRSAVVVQDNADKKPPPVHFSFVYLAHPRSLTGMSWRKTSKYMPKGSVCNVLLTSCEDGVCRLWSETLLPEDSLLGGQISENTQSFSSCLPGLAGNKDKIQHALESIHHLKHLRRGRRRSSALVAHSELLPSQLGTQDAHTHRHIAHHANALCHFHISASINPNTDIPSALADSAVFNPDDGSGGGGFVVHWLNNKDLSFTSSMDLFMLQLRKFSEQQLEQTAEDALEPEGSPMKFDFDLDEMSDKASSEHGEEGEPGEQGSTKASSPGSSSSMPLPSMLLERKMETLIIEWNKSPDMLFTIHPTDGSFLVWHVKYLDEFNQGIFRQVQ
;
A
#
# COMPACT_ATOMS: atom_id res chain seq x y z
N MET A 1 23.57 -43.20 -11.83
CA MET A 1 22.43 -42.50 -11.19
C MET A 1 22.97 -41.68 -10.05
N HIS A 2 22.98 -40.35 -10.16
CA HIS A 2 23.28 -39.48 -9.02
C HIS A 2 21.96 -39.21 -8.31
N LEU A 3 21.76 -39.89 -7.18
CA LEU A 3 20.64 -39.59 -6.28
C LEU A 3 20.92 -38.22 -5.65
N HIS A 4 20.28 -37.18 -6.17
CA HIS A 4 20.32 -35.84 -5.58
C HIS A 4 19.20 -35.76 -4.56
N GLN A 5 19.49 -36.09 -3.31
CA GLN A 5 18.59 -35.79 -2.21
C GLN A 5 18.63 -34.29 -1.98
N VAL A 6 17.59 -33.57 -2.39
CA VAL A 6 17.44 -32.15 -2.03
C VAL A 6 16.81 -32.10 -0.65
N LEU A 7 17.65 -31.99 0.39
CA LEU A 7 17.20 -31.49 1.68
C LEU A 7 17.00 -29.99 1.49
N THR A 8 15.80 -29.46 1.76
CA THR A 8 15.61 -28.02 1.89
C THR A 8 16.55 -27.54 3.00
N GLY A 9 17.64 -26.90 2.62
CA GLY A 9 18.64 -26.41 3.57
C GLY A 9 18.08 -25.25 4.39
N ALA A 10 18.82 -24.85 5.42
CA ALA A 10 18.50 -23.63 6.16
C ALA A 10 18.52 -22.41 5.22
N VAL A 11 17.77 -21.36 5.59
CA VAL A 11 17.85 -20.06 4.92
C VAL A 11 19.26 -19.49 5.05
N ASN A 12 19.74 -18.85 3.98
CA ASN A 12 20.99 -18.11 4.01
C ASN A 12 20.96 -17.01 5.09
N PRO A 13 22.10 -16.69 5.72
CA PRO A 13 22.16 -15.64 6.72
C PRO A 13 21.82 -14.27 6.12
N GLY A 14 21.11 -13.45 6.90
CA GLY A 14 20.77 -12.07 6.56
C GLY A 14 19.30 -11.85 6.24
N ASP A 15 18.82 -10.64 6.54
CA ASP A 15 17.39 -10.31 6.57
C ASP A 15 16.75 -10.20 5.18
N CYS A 16 17.55 -10.19 4.11
CA CYS A 16 17.07 -10.09 2.74
C CYS A 16 17.02 -11.46 2.03
N CYS A 17 17.34 -12.56 2.70
CA CYS A 17 17.43 -13.88 2.07
C CYS A 17 16.09 -14.62 1.95
N TYR A 18 14.98 -14.02 2.37
CA TYR A 18 13.64 -14.56 2.21
C TYR A 18 12.62 -13.44 2.00
N SER A 19 11.51 -13.79 1.35
CA SER A 19 10.36 -12.89 1.20
C SER A 19 9.07 -13.69 1.03
N VAL A 20 7.97 -13.08 1.48
CA VAL A 20 6.62 -13.56 1.20
C VAL A 20 6.07 -12.79 0.02
N GLY A 21 5.43 -13.49 -0.91
CA GLY A 21 4.68 -12.89 -2.02
C GLY A 21 3.31 -13.54 -2.15
N SER A 22 2.57 -13.17 -3.18
CA SER A 22 1.27 -13.80 -3.47
C SER A 22 1.01 -13.92 -4.97
N VAL A 23 0.30 -14.98 -5.35
CA VAL A 23 -0.24 -15.18 -6.70
C VAL A 23 -1.75 -15.32 -6.55
N ASN A 24 -2.53 -14.42 -7.17
CA ASN A 24 -3.99 -14.40 -7.04
C ASN A 24 -4.47 -14.45 -5.57
N ASP A 25 -3.89 -13.60 -4.71
CA ASP A 25 -4.14 -13.55 -3.25
C ASP A 25 -3.77 -14.82 -2.46
N ILE A 26 -3.13 -15.82 -3.09
CA ILE A 26 -2.60 -17.00 -2.40
C ILE A 26 -1.14 -16.74 -2.02
N PRO A 27 -0.80 -16.70 -0.72
CA PRO A 27 0.55 -16.39 -0.28
C PRO A 27 1.51 -17.56 -0.50
N PHE A 28 2.76 -17.24 -0.77
CA PHE A 28 3.88 -18.17 -0.85
C PHE A 28 5.12 -17.55 -0.20
N THR A 29 6.03 -18.40 0.27
CA THR A 29 7.31 -17.96 0.83
C THR A 29 8.44 -18.42 -0.08
N ALA A 30 9.34 -17.52 -0.46
CA ALA A 30 10.56 -17.89 -1.17
C ALA A 30 11.79 -17.50 -0.33
N TYR A 31 12.81 -18.35 -0.33
CA TYR A 31 14.06 -18.07 0.37
C TYR A 31 15.27 -18.68 -0.34
N GLY A 32 16.44 -18.07 -0.13
CA GLY A 32 17.71 -18.57 -0.61
C GLY A 32 18.28 -19.62 0.34
N SER A 33 18.69 -20.77 -0.19
CA SER A 33 19.42 -21.80 0.56
C SER A 33 20.69 -22.19 -0.22
N GLY A 34 21.85 -21.74 0.26
CA GLY A 34 23.08 -21.77 -0.52
C GLY A 34 22.90 -21.00 -1.82
N CYS A 35 23.05 -21.69 -2.95
CA CYS A 35 22.81 -21.12 -4.29
C CYS A 35 21.39 -21.37 -4.83
N ASP A 36 20.57 -22.14 -4.14
CA ASP A 36 19.22 -22.49 -4.60
C ASP A 36 18.18 -21.50 -4.06
N VAL A 37 17.08 -21.31 -4.81
CA VAL A 37 15.89 -20.62 -4.30
C VAL A 37 14.81 -21.67 -4.04
N VAL A 38 14.36 -21.75 -2.79
CA VAL A 38 13.30 -22.67 -2.36
C VAL A 38 11.99 -21.89 -2.24
N ILE A 39 10.91 -22.45 -2.77
CA ILE A 39 9.58 -21.86 -2.76
C ILE A 39 8.63 -22.80 -2.02
N LEU A 40 7.99 -22.26 -0.99
CA LEU A 40 7.04 -22.95 -0.12
C LEU A 40 5.63 -22.38 -0.31
N ALA A 41 4.64 -23.24 -0.22
CA ALA A 41 3.24 -22.84 -0.09
C ALA A 41 2.96 -22.30 1.32
N SER A 42 1.73 -21.81 1.55
CA SER A 42 1.29 -21.24 2.83
C SER A 42 1.29 -22.23 4.00
N ASP A 43 1.24 -23.54 3.70
CA ASP A 43 1.36 -24.64 4.65
C ASP A 43 2.81 -25.10 4.86
N PHE A 44 3.78 -24.36 4.30
CA PHE A 44 5.22 -24.66 4.30
C PHE A 44 5.61 -25.92 3.51
N ASP A 45 4.72 -26.49 2.70
CA ASP A 45 5.08 -27.54 1.77
C ASP A 45 5.95 -26.98 0.64
N CYS A 46 7.04 -27.69 0.32
CA CYS A 46 7.93 -27.29 -0.77
C CYS A 46 7.25 -27.47 -2.13
N VAL A 47 7.01 -26.36 -2.82
CA VAL A 47 6.38 -26.31 -4.15
C VAL A 47 7.44 -26.48 -5.25
N GLN A 48 8.56 -25.78 -5.12
CA GLN A 48 9.61 -25.76 -6.14
C GLN A 48 10.97 -25.42 -5.52
N ILE A 49 12.02 -25.99 -6.11
CA ILE A 49 13.40 -25.58 -5.87
C ILE A 49 14.00 -25.18 -7.21
N ILE A 50 14.48 -23.94 -7.29
CA ILE A 50 15.17 -23.40 -8.46
C ILE A 50 16.68 -23.58 -8.22
N PRO A 51 17.35 -24.46 -8.98
CA PRO A 51 18.74 -24.81 -8.72
C PRO A 51 19.69 -23.68 -9.14
N GLY A 52 20.59 -23.29 -8.24
CA GLY A 52 21.62 -22.26 -8.46
C GLY A 52 22.68 -22.64 -9.48
N ALA A 53 22.74 -23.91 -9.90
CA ALA A 53 23.64 -24.36 -10.96
C ALA A 53 23.42 -23.60 -12.28
N GLN A 54 22.19 -23.17 -12.55
CA GLN A 54 21.87 -22.34 -13.73
C GLN A 54 22.33 -20.88 -13.58
N ASN A 55 22.74 -20.49 -12.38
CA ASN A 55 23.15 -19.14 -11.99
C ASN A 55 24.61 -19.10 -11.50
N GLY A 56 25.43 -20.07 -11.93
CA GLY A 56 26.86 -20.11 -11.65
C GLY A 56 27.24 -20.61 -10.25
N ASN A 57 26.30 -21.25 -9.52
CA ASN A 57 26.48 -21.72 -8.14
C ASN A 57 26.88 -20.60 -7.16
N ILE A 58 26.48 -19.36 -7.46
CA ILE A 58 26.70 -18.22 -6.58
C ILE A 58 25.65 -18.28 -5.47
N GLN A 59 26.04 -18.00 -4.22
CA GLN A 59 25.09 -17.94 -3.11
C GLN A 59 24.03 -16.86 -3.36
N VAL A 60 22.77 -17.18 -3.06
CA VAL A 60 21.67 -16.23 -3.14
C VAL A 60 21.83 -15.18 -2.03
N GLY A 61 22.00 -13.91 -2.40
CA GLY A 61 22.22 -12.81 -1.46
C GLY A 61 20.96 -12.05 -1.04
N CYS A 62 19.96 -11.99 -1.92
CA CYS A 62 18.67 -11.35 -1.68
C CYS A 62 17.57 -12.13 -2.40
N VAL A 63 16.38 -12.22 -1.80
CA VAL A 63 15.14 -12.75 -2.40
C VAL A 63 14.02 -11.78 -2.05
N GLU A 64 13.36 -11.23 -3.07
CA GLU A 64 12.22 -10.31 -2.88
C GLU A 64 11.05 -10.77 -3.77
N CYS A 65 9.88 -10.93 -3.17
CA CYS A 65 8.68 -11.42 -3.83
C CYS A 65 7.64 -10.30 -4.01
N SER A 66 7.09 -10.16 -5.22
CA SER A 66 5.99 -9.25 -5.49
C SER A 66 4.70 -9.81 -4.89
N HIS A 67 3.93 -8.96 -4.21
CA HIS A 67 2.61 -9.32 -3.70
C HIS A 67 1.54 -9.26 -4.80
N GLN A 68 1.72 -8.38 -5.80
CA GLN A 68 0.70 -8.16 -6.84
C GLN A 68 0.82 -9.15 -7.99
N LEU A 69 2.04 -9.41 -8.48
CA LEU A 69 2.28 -10.25 -9.66
C LEU A 69 2.92 -11.61 -9.33
N GLY A 70 3.25 -11.85 -8.06
CA GLY A 70 3.90 -13.08 -7.64
C GLY A 70 5.31 -13.30 -8.22
N ARG A 71 5.91 -12.28 -8.82
CA ARG A 71 7.30 -12.30 -9.31
C ARG A 71 8.28 -12.53 -8.16
N ILE A 72 9.34 -13.27 -8.41
CA ILE A 72 10.47 -13.43 -7.48
C ILE A 72 11.70 -12.79 -8.11
N ALA A 73 12.35 -11.89 -7.40
CA ALA A 73 13.68 -11.41 -7.74
C ALA A 73 14.70 -12.04 -6.80
N ALA A 74 15.71 -12.70 -7.34
CA ALA A 74 16.80 -13.26 -6.56
C ALA A 74 18.16 -12.72 -7.04
N SER A 75 19.00 -12.30 -6.10
CA SER A 75 20.35 -11.81 -6.40
C SER A 75 21.40 -12.91 -6.23
N TYR A 76 22.30 -12.99 -7.20
CA TYR A 76 23.44 -13.88 -7.29
C TYR A 76 24.68 -13.00 -7.47
N GLY A 77 25.23 -12.49 -6.36
CA GLY A 77 26.28 -11.47 -6.37
C GLY A 77 25.77 -10.14 -6.97
N ASN A 78 26.27 -9.78 -8.16
CA ASN A 78 25.86 -8.58 -8.90
C ASN A 78 24.82 -8.86 -10.00
N THR A 79 24.37 -10.10 -10.15
CA THR A 79 23.33 -10.46 -11.13
C THR A 79 22.00 -10.63 -10.41
N VAL A 80 20.95 -9.99 -10.88
CA VAL A 80 19.58 -10.18 -10.37
C VAL A 80 18.80 -10.97 -11.41
N CYS A 81 18.16 -12.05 -10.99
CA CYS A 81 17.30 -12.88 -11.83
C CYS A 81 15.84 -12.69 -11.42
N ILE A 82 14.96 -12.54 -12.41
CA ILE A 82 13.52 -12.38 -12.24
C ILE A 82 12.83 -13.67 -12.68
N PHE A 83 11.97 -14.18 -11.81
CA PHE A 83 11.18 -15.37 -12.03
C PHE A 83 9.69 -15.03 -11.97
N GLU A 84 8.93 -15.51 -12.94
CA GLU A 84 7.48 -15.29 -13.03
C GLU A 84 6.71 -16.59 -12.79
N PRO A 85 5.56 -16.52 -12.08
CA PRO A 85 4.72 -17.68 -11.85
C PRO A 85 3.98 -18.05 -13.15
N LEU A 86 4.18 -19.27 -13.64
CA LEU A 86 3.43 -19.84 -14.75
C LEU A 86 2.45 -20.88 -14.22
N THR A 87 1.23 -20.84 -14.74
CA THR A 87 0.20 -21.84 -14.42
C THR A 87 0.65 -23.21 -14.93
N ILE A 88 0.65 -24.19 -14.04
CA ILE A 88 0.84 -25.59 -14.41
C ILE A 88 -0.50 -26.29 -14.44
N ASN A 89 -0.64 -27.27 -15.34
CA ASN A 89 -1.78 -28.19 -15.29
C ASN A 89 -1.90 -28.76 -13.86
N PRO A 90 -3.10 -28.82 -13.28
CA PRO A 90 -3.30 -29.20 -11.88
C PRO A 90 -2.79 -30.63 -11.65
N ASN A 91 -1.53 -30.73 -11.21
CA ASN A 91 -0.94 -31.97 -10.77
C ASN A 91 -1.48 -32.26 -9.36
N LYS A 92 -1.88 -33.50 -9.11
CA LYS A 92 -2.53 -33.96 -7.86
C LYS A 92 -1.74 -33.74 -6.55
N ARG A 93 -0.56 -33.10 -6.58
CA ARG A 93 0.33 -32.95 -5.41
C ARG A 93 0.06 -31.70 -4.59
N HIS A 94 -0.29 -30.55 -5.19
CA HIS A 94 -0.54 -29.32 -4.44
C HIS A 94 -1.95 -28.81 -4.75
N LYS A 95 -2.85 -28.82 -3.76
CA LYS A 95 -4.26 -28.45 -3.97
C LYS A 95 -4.50 -26.94 -4.01
N GLN A 96 -3.56 -26.14 -3.51
CA GLN A 96 -3.75 -24.70 -3.31
C GLN A 96 -2.88 -23.82 -4.24
N LEU A 97 -1.66 -24.25 -4.59
CA LEU A 97 -0.74 -23.45 -5.40
C LEU A 97 -0.28 -24.21 -6.64
N ASN A 98 -0.92 -23.93 -7.79
CA ASN A 98 -0.67 -24.57 -9.09
C ASN A 98 0.21 -23.70 -9.99
N TYR A 99 1.31 -23.20 -9.45
CA TYR A 99 2.25 -22.35 -10.16
C TYR A 99 3.66 -22.92 -10.09
N GLN A 100 4.42 -22.68 -11.17
CA GLN A 100 5.85 -22.91 -11.21
C GLN A 100 6.53 -21.63 -11.67
N TRP A 101 7.54 -21.19 -10.93
CA TRP A 101 8.33 -20.02 -11.25
C TRP A 101 9.40 -20.36 -12.29
N GLN A 102 9.41 -19.60 -13.38
CA GLN A 102 10.41 -19.72 -14.44
C GLN A 102 11.16 -18.41 -14.60
N LYS A 103 12.45 -18.51 -14.92
CA LYS A 103 13.30 -17.34 -15.13
C LYS A 103 12.87 -16.64 -16.42
N THR A 104 12.36 -15.42 -16.31
CA THR A 104 11.91 -14.62 -17.47
C THR A 104 12.79 -13.41 -17.72
N GLY A 105 13.55 -12.97 -16.72
CA GLY A 105 14.48 -11.86 -16.86
C GLY A 105 15.71 -11.98 -15.98
N GLN A 106 16.69 -11.15 -16.26
CA GLN A 106 17.87 -10.89 -15.46
C GLN A 106 18.48 -9.55 -15.88
N PHE A 107 19.18 -8.92 -14.94
CA PHE A 107 19.97 -7.73 -15.22
C PHE A 107 21.24 -7.74 -14.34
N PHE A 108 22.22 -6.95 -14.77
CA PHE A 108 23.53 -6.86 -14.13
C PHE A 108 23.67 -5.51 -13.43
N LEU A 109 24.21 -5.57 -12.23
CA LEU A 109 24.54 -4.43 -11.40
C LEU A 109 26.06 -4.23 -11.39
N ASP A 110 26.49 -3.01 -11.10
CA ASP A 110 27.92 -2.66 -11.02
C ASP A 110 28.61 -3.23 -9.78
N ALA A 111 27.82 -3.61 -8.76
CA ALA A 111 28.30 -4.10 -7.47
C ALA A 111 27.37 -5.19 -6.91
N ILE A 112 27.79 -5.82 -5.81
CA ILE A 112 26.96 -6.81 -5.12
C ILE A 112 25.66 -6.19 -4.61
N THR A 113 24.59 -6.97 -4.66
CA THR A 113 23.26 -6.55 -4.22
C THR A 113 23.17 -6.64 -2.70
N TYR A 114 22.78 -5.55 -2.05
CA TYR A 114 22.52 -5.51 -0.61
C TYR A 114 21.04 -5.69 -0.29
N ASN A 115 20.16 -5.12 -1.12
CA ASN A 115 18.72 -5.23 -0.95
C ASN A 115 17.97 -5.08 -2.29
N LEU A 116 16.81 -5.72 -2.38
CA LEU A 116 15.87 -5.61 -3.50
C LEU A 116 14.51 -5.22 -2.93
N ALA A 117 13.76 -4.40 -3.66
CA ALA A 117 12.40 -4.01 -3.25
C ALA A 117 11.50 -3.81 -4.47
N TRP A 118 10.49 -4.66 -4.63
CA TRP A 118 9.45 -4.47 -5.64
C TRP A 118 8.62 -3.25 -5.33
N ASP A 119 8.28 -2.46 -6.35
CA ASP A 119 7.22 -1.49 -6.21
C ASP A 119 5.88 -2.20 -5.92
N PRO A 120 4.91 -1.56 -5.27
CA PRO A 120 3.68 -2.25 -4.87
C PRO A 120 2.87 -2.83 -6.04
N GLN A 121 3.10 -2.31 -7.25
CA GLN A 121 2.48 -2.82 -8.47
C GLN A 121 3.19 -4.07 -9.03
N GLY A 122 4.42 -4.36 -8.61
CA GLY A 122 5.23 -5.49 -9.10
C GLY A 122 5.86 -5.28 -10.47
N ASN A 123 5.77 -4.07 -11.02
CA ASN A 123 6.22 -3.74 -12.37
C ASN A 123 7.62 -3.11 -12.38
N ARG A 124 8.12 -2.64 -11.24
CA ARG A 124 9.47 -2.08 -11.14
C ARG A 124 10.15 -2.58 -9.88
N ILE A 125 11.47 -2.67 -9.92
CA ILE A 125 12.25 -3.13 -8.78
C ILE A 125 13.38 -2.15 -8.47
N LEU A 126 13.51 -1.79 -7.19
CA LEU A 126 14.68 -1.11 -6.68
C LEU A 126 15.76 -2.14 -6.38
N ALA A 127 16.96 -1.86 -6.88
CA ALA A 127 18.17 -2.58 -6.53
C ALA A 127 19.09 -1.65 -5.74
N ALA A 128 19.38 -2.02 -4.50
CA ALA A 128 20.28 -1.31 -3.61
C ALA A 128 21.66 -1.97 -3.62
N THR A 129 22.65 -1.20 -4.04
CA THR A 129 24.08 -1.55 -4.05
C THR A 129 24.86 -0.39 -3.43
N GLU A 130 26.09 -0.12 -3.91
CA GLU A 130 26.75 1.18 -3.71
C GLU A 130 25.99 2.36 -4.35
N ARG A 131 25.10 2.05 -5.30
CA ARG A 131 24.17 2.99 -5.92
C ARG A 131 22.76 2.44 -5.80
N LEU A 132 21.79 3.34 -5.87
CA LEU A 132 20.39 2.97 -5.96
C LEU A 132 19.94 3.00 -7.41
N GLN A 133 19.35 1.90 -7.90
CA GLN A 133 18.89 1.78 -9.28
C GLN A 133 17.44 1.28 -9.31
N LEU A 134 16.63 1.83 -10.21
CA LEU A 134 15.27 1.40 -10.48
C LEU A 134 15.22 0.73 -11.85
N TRP A 135 14.74 -0.50 -11.87
CA TRP A 135 14.66 -1.33 -13.07
C TRP A 135 13.21 -1.62 -13.42
N ALA A 136 12.92 -1.68 -14.72
CA ALA A 136 11.60 -1.99 -15.26
C ALA A 136 11.73 -2.97 -16.44
N PRO A 137 10.71 -3.81 -16.69
CA PRO A 137 10.67 -4.65 -17.88
C PRO A 137 10.57 -3.77 -19.14
N PRO A 138 10.79 -4.35 -20.33
CA PRO A 138 10.61 -3.65 -21.60
C PRO A 138 9.21 -3.03 -21.73
N PRO A 139 9.07 -1.92 -22.50
CA PRO A 139 7.78 -1.27 -22.70
C PRO A 139 6.70 -2.19 -23.30
N THR A 140 7.08 -3.20 -24.08
CA THR A 140 6.17 -4.17 -24.70
C THR A 140 5.51 -5.08 -23.66
N ASP A 141 6.23 -5.41 -22.57
CA ASP A 141 5.74 -6.25 -21.48
C ASP A 141 5.05 -5.43 -20.37
N ALA A 142 5.37 -4.14 -20.28
CA ALA A 142 4.70 -3.21 -19.36
C ALA A 142 3.24 -2.89 -19.74
N LEU A 143 2.83 -3.22 -20.98
CA LEU A 143 1.48 -2.96 -21.51
C LEU A 143 0.60 -4.22 -21.56
N ILE A 144 1.07 -5.38 -21.12
CA ILE A 144 0.27 -6.62 -21.10
C ILE A 144 -0.60 -6.68 -19.83
N GLU A 145 -1.11 -5.53 -19.40
CA GLU A 145 -2.30 -5.47 -18.54
C GLU A 145 -3.50 -5.48 -19.50
N GLU A 146 -4.08 -6.67 -19.67
CA GLU A 146 -5.46 -6.87 -20.16
C GLU A 146 -5.76 -6.45 -21.61
N GLU A 147 -5.12 -7.10 -22.60
CA GLU A 147 -5.77 -7.28 -23.91
C GLU A 147 -6.16 -8.76 -24.07
N ASP A 148 -7.45 -8.95 -24.29
CA ASP A 148 -8.23 -10.17 -24.17
C ASP A 148 -7.73 -11.35 -25.02
N GLY A 149 -8.17 -12.55 -24.64
CA GLY A 149 -7.70 -13.86 -25.10
C GLY A 149 -7.31 -14.00 -26.57
N GLN A 150 -6.01 -14.24 -26.82
CA GLN A 150 -5.53 -15.09 -27.90
C GLN A 150 -4.13 -15.61 -27.58
N LEU A 151 -4.07 -16.83 -27.02
CA LEU A 151 -2.87 -17.65 -26.99
C LEU A 151 -2.47 -17.97 -28.44
N THR A 152 -1.66 -17.10 -29.03
CA THR A 152 -0.82 -17.50 -30.16
C THR A 152 0.43 -18.15 -29.57
N GLU A 153 0.51 -19.46 -29.72
CA GLU A 153 1.54 -20.38 -29.16
C GLU A 153 2.97 -20.15 -29.68
N ASP A 154 3.30 -18.96 -30.20
CA ASP A 154 4.55 -18.73 -30.94
C ASP A 154 5.19 -17.37 -30.60
N ARG A 155 5.25 -16.99 -29.32
CA ARG A 155 6.13 -15.90 -28.88
C ARG A 155 7.54 -16.47 -28.62
N PRO A 156 8.60 -15.95 -29.28
CA PRO A 156 9.97 -16.32 -28.93
C PRO A 156 10.17 -16.00 -27.46
N HIS A 157 10.81 -16.92 -26.72
CA HIS A 157 11.08 -16.78 -25.29
C HIS A 157 11.59 -15.36 -24.97
N PRO A 158 11.12 -14.72 -23.87
CA PRO A 158 11.55 -13.37 -23.52
C PRO A 158 13.08 -13.34 -23.47
N VAL A 159 13.66 -12.31 -24.08
CA VAL A 159 15.11 -12.15 -24.09
C VAL A 159 15.51 -11.83 -22.67
N LEU A 160 16.10 -12.80 -21.97
CA LEU A 160 16.41 -12.73 -20.55
C LEU A 160 17.12 -11.44 -20.06
N ASN A 161 17.70 -10.59 -20.92
CA ASN A 161 18.44 -9.37 -20.56
C ASN A 161 17.77 -8.06 -21.00
N ASP A 162 16.45 -8.02 -21.12
CA ASP A 162 15.72 -6.88 -21.69
C ASP A 162 15.24 -5.84 -20.66
N TRP A 163 15.46 -6.11 -19.36
CA TRP A 163 15.19 -5.17 -18.28
C TRP A 163 16.05 -3.91 -18.38
N ASN A 164 15.42 -2.76 -18.20
CA ASN A 164 16.07 -1.46 -18.37
C ASN A 164 16.18 -0.71 -17.05
N CYS A 165 17.37 -0.14 -16.79
CA CYS A 165 17.55 0.80 -15.70
C CYS A 165 16.92 2.15 -16.09
N ILE A 166 15.77 2.47 -15.50
CA ILE A 166 14.99 3.67 -15.82
C ILE A 166 15.35 4.87 -14.94
N TRP A 167 15.99 4.62 -13.80
CA TRP A 167 16.52 5.66 -12.92
C TRP A 167 17.68 5.12 -12.10
N GLN A 168 18.66 5.97 -11.80
CA GLN A 168 19.76 5.64 -10.90
C GLN A 168 20.23 6.87 -10.13
N CYS A 169 20.72 6.65 -8.92
CA CYS A 169 21.30 7.68 -8.07
C CYS A 169 22.49 7.11 -7.30
N LYS A 170 23.61 7.84 -7.31
CA LYS A 170 24.74 7.53 -6.43
C LYS A 170 24.49 8.16 -5.07
N THR A 171 24.43 7.34 -4.03
CA THR A 171 24.27 7.77 -2.64
C THR A 171 25.64 7.99 -1.98
N ALA A 172 25.66 8.72 -0.86
CA ALA A 172 26.88 8.99 -0.11
C ALA A 172 27.42 7.73 0.62
N ALA A 173 26.52 6.85 1.05
CA ALA A 173 26.81 5.54 1.63
C ALA A 173 26.12 4.45 0.79
N SER A 174 26.62 3.20 0.87
CA SER A 174 25.95 2.04 0.29
C SER A 174 24.59 1.86 0.94
N VAL A 175 23.55 1.62 0.14
CA VAL A 175 22.18 1.44 0.64
C VAL A 175 22.00 -0.02 1.03
N HIS A 176 21.65 -0.28 2.29
CA HIS A 176 21.46 -1.65 2.81
C HIS A 176 19.99 -2.00 3.02
N ILE A 177 19.12 -1.01 3.20
CA ILE A 177 17.69 -1.23 3.36
C ILE A 177 16.95 -0.29 2.41
N ALA A 178 16.08 -0.83 1.57
CA ALA A 178 15.14 -0.06 0.74
C ALA A 178 13.74 -0.67 0.88
N LYS A 179 12.72 0.16 1.08
CA LYS A 179 11.32 -0.29 1.22
C LYS A 179 10.37 0.72 0.58
N TRP A 180 9.48 0.25 -0.29
CA TRP A 180 8.41 1.05 -0.86
C TRP A 180 7.30 1.30 0.15
N SER A 181 6.68 2.48 0.11
CA SER A 181 5.41 2.72 0.76
C SER A 181 4.31 1.85 0.11
N PRO A 182 3.26 1.48 0.84
CA PRO A 182 2.20 0.60 0.31
C PRO A 182 1.49 1.16 -0.92
N ASP A 183 1.33 2.48 -1.01
CA ASP A 183 0.69 3.17 -2.13
C ASP A 183 1.61 3.33 -3.36
N GLY A 184 2.93 3.16 -3.18
CA GLY A 184 3.96 3.31 -4.21
C GLY A 184 4.36 4.75 -4.51
N GLU A 185 3.88 5.73 -3.73
CA GLU A 185 4.23 7.14 -3.90
C GLU A 185 5.61 7.48 -3.33
N TYR A 186 6.06 6.71 -2.35
CA TYR A 186 7.33 6.90 -1.67
C TYR A 186 8.16 5.61 -1.64
N PHE A 187 9.46 5.77 -1.47
CA PHE A 187 10.30 4.69 -0.95
C PHE A 187 11.29 5.25 0.06
N ALA A 188 11.55 4.49 1.12
CA ALA A 188 12.54 4.82 2.13
C ALA A 188 13.84 4.05 1.86
N THR A 189 14.97 4.69 2.14
CA THR A 189 16.29 4.04 2.08
C THR A 189 17.17 4.43 3.25
N VAL A 190 17.97 3.48 3.72
CA VAL A 190 18.98 3.67 4.78
C VAL A 190 20.32 3.09 4.33
N GLY A 191 21.38 3.85 4.56
CA GLY A 191 22.75 3.39 4.36
C GLY A 191 23.24 2.49 5.49
N LYS A 192 24.37 1.81 5.30
CA LYS A 192 25.00 1.06 6.40
C LYS A 192 25.36 2.00 7.55
N ASP A 193 24.96 1.65 8.76
CA ASP A 193 25.29 2.40 9.99
C ASP A 193 24.90 3.90 9.91
N ASP A 194 23.91 4.25 9.07
CA ASP A 194 23.49 5.63 8.81
C ASP A 194 22.39 6.05 9.80
N CYS A 195 22.41 7.31 10.21
CA CYS A 195 21.38 7.93 11.07
C CYS A 195 20.45 8.87 10.28
N LEU A 196 20.66 9.01 8.96
CA LEU A 196 19.87 9.86 8.08
C LEU A 196 19.07 9.02 7.09
N LEU A 197 17.86 8.62 7.49
CA LEU A 197 16.94 7.94 6.59
C LEU A 197 16.49 8.90 5.49
N LYS A 198 16.46 8.43 4.24
CA LYS A 198 15.94 9.19 3.10
C LYS A 198 14.57 8.66 2.69
N VAL A 199 13.58 9.53 2.63
CA VAL A 199 12.29 9.24 1.99
C VAL A 199 12.26 9.91 0.63
N TRP A 200 12.18 9.11 -0.42
CA TRP A 200 12.20 9.54 -1.81
C TRP A 200 10.79 9.66 -2.36
N TYR A 201 10.57 10.67 -3.19
CA TYR A 201 9.29 10.96 -3.84
C TYR A 201 9.49 11.37 -5.30
N PRO A 202 8.57 11.02 -6.22
CA PRO A 202 8.69 11.35 -7.62
C PRO A 202 8.50 12.86 -7.85
N THR A 203 9.35 13.47 -8.67
CA THR A 203 9.29 14.89 -9.06
C THR A 203 8.55 15.12 -10.38
N THR A 204 8.30 14.05 -11.14
CA THR A 204 7.70 14.09 -12.49
C THR A 204 6.25 14.58 -12.51
N GLY A 205 5.49 14.37 -11.44
CA GLY A 205 4.11 14.87 -11.32
C GLY A 205 3.99 16.38 -11.07
N TRP A 206 5.09 17.03 -10.67
CA TRP A 206 5.04 18.38 -10.09
C TRP A 206 5.49 19.49 -11.07
N ARG A 207 6.38 19.17 -12.02
CA ARG A 207 6.91 20.16 -12.99
C ARG A 207 5.90 20.65 -14.02
N SER A 208 4.76 19.98 -14.18
CA SER A 208 3.82 20.31 -15.25
C SER A 208 3.07 21.63 -14.99
N ALA A 209 3.05 22.16 -13.75
CA ALA A 209 2.32 23.40 -13.38
C ALA A 209 2.95 24.71 -13.89
N VAL A 210 4.20 24.71 -14.34
CA VAL A 210 4.91 25.95 -14.72
C VAL A 210 5.30 25.98 -16.20
N VAL A 211 5.32 24.83 -16.88
CA VAL A 211 5.66 24.76 -18.31
C VAL A 211 4.69 23.80 -18.99
N VAL A 212 3.83 24.34 -19.86
CA VAL A 212 3.14 23.55 -20.89
C VAL A 212 4.22 23.09 -21.86
N GLN A 213 4.70 21.87 -21.69
CA GLN A 213 5.55 21.23 -22.69
C GLN A 213 4.64 20.55 -23.71
N ASP A 214 4.45 21.21 -24.85
CA ASP A 214 4.19 20.51 -26.11
C ASP A 214 5.40 19.61 -26.37
N ASN A 215 5.20 18.29 -26.44
CA ASN A 215 6.06 17.42 -27.24
C ASN A 215 5.38 16.07 -27.49
N ALA A 216 5.07 15.85 -28.77
CA ALA A 216 4.48 14.66 -29.36
C ALA A 216 5.52 13.55 -29.62
N ASP A 217 6.37 13.23 -28.65
CA ASP A 217 7.30 12.10 -28.76
C ASP A 217 6.91 10.98 -27.79
N LYS A 218 6.65 9.80 -28.37
CA LYS A 218 6.16 8.57 -27.71
C LYS A 218 7.22 7.90 -26.79
N LYS A 219 8.05 8.66 -26.09
CA LYS A 219 8.94 8.12 -25.04
C LYS A 219 8.34 8.41 -23.67
N PRO A 220 8.23 7.43 -22.77
CA PRO A 220 7.78 7.70 -21.42
C PRO A 220 8.72 8.73 -20.77
N PRO A 221 8.18 9.74 -20.07
CA PRO A 221 9.00 10.79 -19.49
C PRO A 221 9.99 10.20 -18.48
N PRO A 222 11.23 10.71 -18.41
CA PRO A 222 12.24 10.21 -17.49
C PRO A 222 11.75 10.35 -16.05
N VAL A 223 11.84 9.26 -15.29
CA VAL A 223 11.46 9.25 -13.86
C VAL A 223 12.57 9.93 -13.07
N HIS A 224 12.18 10.90 -12.24
CA HIS A 224 13.10 11.63 -11.38
C HIS A 224 12.58 11.62 -9.95
N PHE A 225 13.45 11.34 -8.99
CA PHE A 225 13.13 11.39 -7.57
C PHE A 225 13.89 12.52 -6.87
N SER A 226 13.23 13.13 -5.89
CA SER A 226 13.83 13.97 -4.86
C SER A 226 13.63 13.26 -3.52
N PHE A 227 14.24 13.74 -2.45
CA PHE A 227 14.11 13.11 -1.14
C PHE A 227 14.13 14.12 0.00
N VAL A 228 13.59 13.70 1.14
CA VAL A 228 13.74 14.38 2.44
C VAL A 228 14.46 13.47 3.43
N TYR A 229 15.08 14.06 4.44
CA TYR A 229 15.74 13.32 5.51
C TYR A 229 14.86 13.20 6.73
N LEU A 230 14.79 11.99 7.31
CA LEU A 230 14.32 11.76 8.67
C LEU A 230 15.55 11.45 9.52
N ALA A 231 15.90 12.36 10.42
CA ALA A 231 17.12 12.28 11.20
C ALA A 231 16.90 11.53 12.52
N HIS A 232 17.84 10.65 12.86
CA HIS A 232 17.85 9.86 14.08
C HIS A 232 19.09 10.18 14.93
N PRO A 233 19.05 10.00 16.26
CA PRO A 233 20.20 10.26 17.13
C PRO A 233 21.36 9.28 16.95
N ARG A 234 21.07 8.06 16.48
CA ARG A 234 22.01 6.96 16.26
C ARG A 234 21.65 6.23 14.96
N SER A 235 22.46 5.25 14.59
CA SER A 235 22.25 4.47 13.39
C SER A 235 20.93 3.69 13.43
N LEU A 236 20.27 3.58 12.28
CA LEU A 236 19.03 2.84 12.16
C LEU A 236 19.29 1.33 12.12
N THR A 237 18.51 0.58 12.89
CA THR A 237 18.55 -0.89 12.94
C THR A 237 17.44 -1.54 12.14
N GLY A 238 16.35 -0.80 11.87
CA GLY A 238 15.22 -1.33 11.10
C GLY A 238 14.24 -0.27 10.66
N MET A 239 13.45 -0.58 9.63
CA MET A 239 12.33 0.24 9.21
C MET A 239 11.21 -0.59 8.57
N SER A 240 9.96 -0.16 8.76
CA SER A 240 8.77 -0.84 8.22
C SER A 240 7.62 0.14 8.02
N TRP A 241 7.04 0.16 6.82
CA TRP A 241 5.86 0.95 6.52
C TRP A 241 4.60 0.31 7.13
N ARG A 242 3.66 1.14 7.60
CA ARG A 242 2.31 0.71 7.94
C ARG A 242 1.63 0.16 6.69
N LYS A 243 1.14 -1.08 6.72
CA LYS A 243 0.41 -1.67 5.59
C LYS A 243 -0.97 -1.04 5.42
N THR A 244 -1.48 -1.07 4.20
CA THR A 244 -2.83 -0.64 3.84
C THR A 244 -3.50 -1.73 3.00
N SER A 245 -4.84 -1.77 3.03
CA SER A 245 -5.60 -2.74 2.25
C SER A 245 -5.31 -2.63 0.75
N LYS A 246 -5.35 -3.77 0.06
CA LYS A 246 -5.34 -3.83 -1.42
C LYS A 246 -6.52 -3.09 -2.07
N TYR A 247 -7.57 -2.82 -1.29
CA TYR A 247 -8.75 -2.06 -1.68
C TYR A 247 -8.69 -0.59 -1.26
N MET A 248 -7.67 -0.18 -0.50
CA MET A 248 -7.52 1.20 -0.06
C MET A 248 -7.20 2.08 -1.28
N PRO A 249 -7.99 3.13 -1.57
CA PRO A 249 -7.65 4.06 -2.64
C PRO A 249 -6.34 4.78 -2.32
N LYS A 250 -5.53 5.01 -3.36
CA LYS A 250 -4.23 5.67 -3.22
C LYS A 250 -4.40 7.09 -2.67
N GLY A 251 -3.69 7.38 -1.59
CA GLY A 251 -3.73 8.70 -0.93
C GLY A 251 -4.95 8.95 -0.04
N SER A 252 -5.84 7.97 0.18
CA SER A 252 -6.95 8.10 1.14
C SER A 252 -6.50 8.14 2.59
N VAL A 253 -5.32 7.61 2.88
CA VAL A 253 -4.72 7.56 4.22
C VAL A 253 -3.26 8.00 4.12
N CYS A 254 -2.74 8.59 5.18
CA CYS A 254 -1.33 9.02 5.21
C CYS A 254 -0.39 7.81 5.27
N ASN A 255 0.77 7.95 4.66
CA ASN A 255 1.85 6.98 4.83
C ASN A 255 2.51 7.16 6.20
N VAL A 256 2.71 6.05 6.92
CA VAL A 256 3.40 6.06 8.23
C VAL A 256 4.55 5.06 8.21
N LEU A 257 5.72 5.52 8.63
CA LEU A 257 6.95 4.73 8.69
C LEU A 257 7.35 4.49 10.14
N LEU A 258 7.46 3.22 10.53
CA LEU A 258 8.07 2.81 11.79
C LEU A 258 9.57 2.63 11.58
N THR A 259 10.38 3.20 12.47
CA THR A 259 11.84 3.06 12.46
C THR A 259 12.34 2.60 13.81
N SER A 260 13.31 1.70 13.83
CA SER A 260 14.07 1.27 15.01
C SER A 260 15.49 1.82 14.92
N CYS A 261 16.03 2.24 16.06
CA CYS A 261 17.29 2.97 16.15
C CYS A 261 18.14 2.39 17.29
N GLU A 262 19.47 2.42 17.13
CA GLU A 262 20.42 1.92 18.14
C GLU A 262 20.35 2.66 19.49
N ASP A 263 19.67 3.80 19.55
CA ASP A 263 19.35 4.48 20.81
C ASP A 263 18.28 3.74 21.64
N GLY A 264 17.77 2.60 21.14
CA GLY A 264 16.74 1.80 21.79
C GLY A 264 15.33 2.35 21.64
N VAL A 265 15.12 3.39 20.81
CA VAL A 265 13.82 4.05 20.65
C VAL A 265 13.26 3.80 19.25
N CYS A 266 12.06 3.23 19.21
CA CYS A 266 11.27 3.12 17.99
C CYS A 266 10.49 4.43 17.75
N ARG A 267 10.37 4.87 16.50
CA ARG A 267 9.70 6.13 16.13
C ARG A 267 8.72 5.91 14.98
N LEU A 268 7.55 6.52 15.09
CA LEU A 268 6.53 6.60 14.04
C LEU A 268 6.60 7.94 13.34
N TRP A 269 6.88 7.91 12.04
CA TRP A 269 6.95 9.09 11.17
C TRP A 269 5.74 9.11 10.25
N SER A 270 4.86 10.09 10.40
CA SER A 270 3.65 10.21 9.58
C SER A 270 3.80 11.30 8.53
N GLU A 271 3.34 10.99 7.33
CA GLU A 271 3.19 11.95 6.24
C GLU A 271 2.22 13.08 6.68
N THR A 272 2.64 14.32 6.49
CA THR A 272 1.80 15.50 6.73
C THR A 272 0.95 15.77 5.48
N LEU A 273 -0.37 15.52 5.58
CA LEU A 273 -1.33 15.78 4.50
C LEU A 273 -1.84 17.23 4.56
N LEU A 274 -1.52 18.07 3.57
CA LEU A 274 -1.98 19.47 3.57
C LEU A 274 -3.49 19.55 3.23
N PRO A 275 -4.24 20.54 3.74
CA PRO A 275 -5.70 20.66 3.50
C PRO A 275 -6.11 20.68 2.02
N GLU A 276 -5.29 21.27 1.15
CA GLU A 276 -5.56 21.30 -0.31
C GLU A 276 -5.23 19.97 -1.01
N ASP A 277 -4.55 19.04 -0.33
CA ASP A 277 -4.24 17.73 -0.88
C ASP A 277 -5.48 16.81 -0.94
N SER A 278 -6.43 17.00 -0.02
CA SER A 278 -7.66 16.20 0.10
C SER A 278 -8.80 16.70 -0.79
N LEU A 279 -8.78 17.96 -1.25
CA LEU A 279 -9.87 18.59 -1.99
C LEU A 279 -9.88 18.28 -3.50
N LEU A 280 -8.87 17.58 -4.02
CA LEU A 280 -8.80 17.18 -5.44
C LEU A 280 -9.26 15.74 -5.71
N GLY A 281 -9.84 15.06 -4.72
CA GLY A 281 -10.60 13.82 -4.93
C GLY A 281 -11.94 14.01 -5.67
N GLY A 282 -12.37 15.26 -5.92
CA GLY A 282 -13.67 15.58 -6.54
C GLY A 282 -13.61 16.41 -7.83
N GLN A 283 -12.43 16.67 -8.40
CA GLN A 283 -12.30 17.34 -9.70
C GLN A 283 -11.68 16.37 -10.70
N ILE A 284 -12.54 15.47 -11.17
CA ILE A 284 -12.40 14.80 -12.46
C ILE A 284 -12.03 15.90 -13.45
N SER A 285 -10.88 15.78 -14.09
CA SER A 285 -10.49 16.67 -15.16
C SER A 285 -11.65 16.81 -16.14
N GLU A 286 -12.07 18.05 -16.40
CA GLU A 286 -12.87 18.45 -17.55
C GLU A 286 -12.12 18.04 -18.83
N ASN A 287 -12.23 16.76 -19.19
CA ASN A 287 -11.93 16.21 -20.50
C ASN A 287 -12.55 14.81 -20.68
N THR A 288 -13.42 14.37 -19.76
CA THR A 288 -14.37 13.30 -20.08
C THR A 288 -15.29 13.84 -21.15
N GLN A 289 -15.08 13.38 -22.39
CA GLN A 289 -16.10 13.48 -23.42
C GLN A 289 -17.40 12.97 -22.80
N SER A 290 -18.37 13.87 -22.76
CA SER A 290 -19.71 13.67 -22.25
C SER A 290 -20.30 12.33 -22.70
N PHE A 291 -20.32 11.34 -21.81
CA PHE A 291 -21.28 10.24 -21.89
C PHE A 291 -22.58 10.72 -21.23
N SER A 292 -23.23 11.67 -21.90
CA SER A 292 -24.66 11.84 -21.77
C SER A 292 -25.31 10.66 -22.48
N SER A 293 -25.99 9.79 -21.73
CA SER A 293 -27.10 9.03 -22.28
C SER A 293 -28.09 8.67 -21.18
N CYS A 294 -28.99 9.61 -20.90
CA CYS A 294 -30.35 9.22 -20.57
C CYS A 294 -31.01 8.74 -21.86
N LEU A 295 -31.25 7.43 -21.96
CA LEU A 295 -32.22 6.85 -22.89
C LEU A 295 -33.03 5.78 -22.11
N PRO A 296 -34.36 5.73 -22.27
CA PRO A 296 -35.20 4.76 -21.60
C PRO A 296 -35.18 3.43 -22.36
N GLY A 297 -34.81 2.34 -21.70
CA GLY A 297 -34.88 1.00 -22.30
C GLY A 297 -34.39 -0.08 -21.34
N LEU A 298 -35.20 -1.12 -21.16
CA LEU A 298 -34.96 -2.32 -20.33
C LEU A 298 -33.72 -3.10 -20.81
N ALA A 299 -32.51 -2.65 -20.45
CA ALA A 299 -31.28 -3.45 -20.50
C ALA A 299 -30.22 -2.83 -19.57
N GLY A 300 -29.51 -3.65 -18.79
CA GLY A 300 -28.19 -3.27 -18.28
C GLY A 300 -28.06 -2.95 -16.79
N ASN A 301 -28.49 -3.86 -15.91
CA ASN A 301 -27.90 -3.95 -14.55
C ASN A 301 -26.59 -4.77 -14.56
N LYS A 302 -26.46 -5.73 -15.49
CA LYS A 302 -25.27 -6.57 -15.71
C LYS A 302 -24.00 -5.75 -15.96
N ASP A 303 -24.09 -4.78 -16.87
CA ASP A 303 -22.94 -3.97 -17.27
C ASP A 303 -22.46 -3.06 -16.14
N LYS A 304 -23.34 -2.66 -15.20
CA LYS A 304 -22.98 -1.76 -14.10
C LYS A 304 -22.31 -2.49 -12.93
N ILE A 305 -22.69 -3.74 -12.67
CA ILE A 305 -22.05 -4.56 -11.62
C ILE A 305 -20.68 -5.04 -12.08
N GLN A 306 -20.61 -5.59 -13.30
CA GLN A 306 -19.34 -6.01 -13.88
C GLN A 306 -18.39 -4.82 -13.97
N HIS A 307 -18.87 -3.67 -14.46
CA HIS A 307 -18.10 -2.43 -14.46
C HIS A 307 -17.72 -1.97 -13.04
N ALA A 308 -18.53 -2.17 -12.00
CA ALA A 308 -18.14 -1.83 -10.62
C ALA A 308 -17.05 -2.76 -10.07
N LEU A 309 -17.11 -4.07 -10.37
CA LEU A 309 -16.08 -5.05 -10.03
C LEU A 309 -14.76 -4.77 -10.77
N GLU A 310 -14.84 -4.38 -12.05
CA GLU A 310 -13.70 -3.95 -12.87
C GLU A 310 -13.17 -2.57 -12.45
N SER A 311 -14.05 -1.64 -12.06
CA SER A 311 -13.69 -0.30 -11.59
C SER A 311 -12.85 -0.32 -10.31
N ILE A 312 -12.96 -1.36 -9.47
CA ILE A 312 -12.04 -1.54 -8.32
C ILE A 312 -10.63 -1.85 -8.80
N HIS A 313 -10.50 -2.69 -9.84
CA HIS A 313 -9.21 -2.95 -10.47
C HIS A 313 -8.62 -1.64 -11.00
N HIS A 314 -9.45 -0.79 -11.63
CA HIS A 314 -9.05 0.54 -12.07
C HIS A 314 -8.86 1.57 -10.94
N LEU A 315 -9.45 1.40 -9.75
CA LEU A 315 -9.22 2.26 -8.59
C LEU A 315 -7.75 2.22 -8.14
N LYS A 316 -7.07 1.09 -8.37
CA LYS A 316 -5.61 0.93 -8.18
C LYS A 316 -4.80 1.81 -9.15
N HIS A 317 -5.37 2.14 -10.31
CA HIS A 317 -4.73 2.91 -11.39
C HIS A 317 -5.24 4.35 -11.50
N LEU A 318 -6.23 4.76 -10.70
CA LEU A 318 -6.58 6.16 -10.54
C LEU A 318 -5.40 6.88 -9.88
N ARG A 319 -4.45 7.29 -10.72
CA ARG A 319 -3.43 8.27 -10.36
C ARG A 319 -4.19 9.48 -9.86
N ARG A 320 -3.92 9.89 -8.63
CA ARG A 320 -4.33 11.18 -8.10
C ARG A 320 -4.16 12.22 -9.20
N GLY A 321 -5.23 12.95 -9.52
CA GLY A 321 -5.16 14.10 -10.41
C GLY A 321 -4.00 14.97 -9.95
N ARG A 322 -3.07 15.22 -10.89
CA ARG A 322 -1.87 16.06 -10.78
C ARG A 322 -1.91 17.03 -9.59
N ARG A 323 -1.15 16.71 -8.53
CA ARG A 323 -1.04 17.52 -7.31
C ARG A 323 -0.69 18.96 -7.69
N ARG A 324 -1.57 19.91 -7.36
CA ARG A 324 -1.29 21.35 -7.42
C ARG A 324 -0.90 21.78 -6.00
N SER A 325 0.36 22.11 -5.75
CA SER A 325 0.73 22.80 -4.52
C SER A 325 0.59 24.31 -4.74
N SER A 326 -0.39 24.94 -4.09
CA SER A 326 -0.35 26.36 -3.81
C SER A 326 0.59 26.60 -2.62
N ALA A 327 1.49 27.58 -2.73
CA ALA A 327 2.28 28.03 -1.59
C ALA A 327 1.37 28.86 -0.67
N LEU A 328 0.81 28.24 0.37
CA LEU A 328 0.14 28.99 1.44
C LEU A 328 1.00 29.01 2.69
N VAL A 329 1.24 30.25 3.13
CA VAL A 329 1.93 30.64 4.35
C VAL A 329 1.19 30.05 5.54
N ALA A 330 1.86 29.21 6.33
CA ALA A 330 1.36 28.82 7.65
C ALA A 330 1.36 30.06 8.54
N HIS A 331 0.19 30.69 8.72
CA HIS A 331 -0.02 31.63 9.81
C HIS A 331 -0.09 30.80 11.10
N SER A 332 1.03 30.72 11.81
CA SER A 332 0.99 30.37 13.23
C SER A 332 0.40 31.58 13.96
N GLU A 333 -0.90 31.53 14.25
CA GLU A 333 -1.50 32.45 15.21
C GLU A 333 -0.91 32.12 16.59
N LEU A 334 0.07 32.91 16.99
CA LEU A 334 0.57 32.94 18.36
C LEU A 334 -0.55 33.43 19.27
N LEU A 335 -0.81 32.68 20.34
CA LEU A 335 -1.64 33.10 21.48
C LEU A 335 -1.25 34.52 21.94
N PRO A 336 -2.23 35.38 22.31
CA PRO A 336 -1.96 36.76 22.67
C PRO A 336 -1.35 36.80 24.08
N SER A 337 -0.02 36.79 24.16
CA SER A 337 0.67 37.32 25.32
C SER A 337 1.91 38.10 24.89
N GLN A 338 1.98 39.33 25.40
CA GLN A 338 3.09 40.29 25.35
C GLN A 338 3.07 41.31 24.20
N LEU A 339 2.34 42.40 24.46
CA LEU A 339 2.64 43.72 23.88
C LEU A 339 4.08 44.11 24.27
N GLY A 340 4.95 44.27 23.27
CA GLY A 340 6.30 44.81 23.43
C GLY A 340 6.81 45.36 22.10
N THR A 341 6.82 46.68 22.00
CA THR A 341 7.22 47.55 20.88
C THR A 341 8.69 47.41 20.43
N GLN A 342 8.92 47.61 19.11
CA GLN A 342 10.20 47.84 18.38
C GLN A 342 11.02 46.55 18.10
N ASP A 343 11.41 46.14 16.88
CA ASP A 343 11.86 46.84 15.66
C ASP A 343 11.49 46.10 14.36
N ALA A 344 11.03 46.82 13.35
CA ALA A 344 10.45 46.29 12.11
C ALA A 344 11.40 46.25 10.89
N HIS A 345 12.66 45.77 11.02
CA HIS A 345 13.63 45.83 9.89
C HIS A 345 14.49 44.59 9.58
N THR A 346 14.19 43.39 10.09
CA THR A 346 14.98 42.17 9.75
C THR A 346 14.18 40.92 9.40
N HIS A 347 12.88 41.03 9.09
CA HIS A 347 12.02 39.88 8.79
C HIS A 347 11.88 39.53 7.30
N ARG A 348 12.94 39.68 6.49
CA ARG A 348 12.89 39.37 5.04
C ARG A 348 13.75 38.19 4.56
N HIS A 349 14.42 37.46 5.47
CA HIS A 349 15.36 36.41 5.06
C HIS A 349 14.99 34.95 5.43
N ILE A 350 13.82 34.69 6.02
CA ILE A 350 13.37 33.30 6.33
C ILE A 350 12.30 32.80 5.34
N ALA A 351 11.95 33.58 4.31
CA ALA A 351 10.87 33.25 3.37
C ALA A 351 11.28 32.35 2.18
N HIS A 352 12.50 31.79 2.14
CA HIS A 352 13.04 31.13 0.93
C HIS A 352 13.30 29.62 1.02
N HIS A 353 12.93 28.92 2.09
CA HIS A 353 13.19 27.47 2.22
C HIS A 353 11.97 26.56 2.45
N ALA A 354 10.75 27.08 2.47
CA ALA A 354 9.54 26.27 2.67
C ALA A 354 8.92 25.77 1.34
N ASN A 355 9.72 25.08 0.52
CA ASN A 355 9.21 24.27 -0.60
C ASN A 355 9.32 22.77 -0.24
N ALA A 356 8.89 22.39 0.97
CA ALA A 356 8.83 20.99 1.36
C ALA A 356 7.67 20.31 0.62
N LEU A 357 7.94 19.83 -0.60
CA LEU A 357 7.00 19.09 -1.46
C LEU A 357 6.56 17.73 -0.84
N CYS A 358 7.20 17.34 0.26
CA CYS A 358 6.96 16.15 1.06
C CYS A 358 7.42 16.48 2.48
N HIS A 359 6.61 16.17 3.50
CA HIS A 359 6.96 16.38 4.90
C HIS A 359 6.48 15.20 5.75
N PHE A 360 7.34 14.75 6.66
CA PHE A 360 7.04 13.74 7.65
C PHE A 360 7.36 14.29 9.03
N HIS A 361 6.52 13.97 10.01
CA HIS A 361 6.70 14.37 11.40
C HIS A 361 6.67 13.15 12.31
N ILE A 362 7.35 13.23 13.46
CA ILE A 362 7.24 12.19 14.47
C ILE A 362 5.87 12.32 15.14
N SER A 363 5.04 11.29 15.03
CA SER A 363 3.71 11.24 15.64
C SER A 363 3.69 10.43 16.93
N ALA A 364 4.67 9.54 17.13
CA ALA A 364 4.89 8.81 18.38
C ALA A 364 6.31 8.26 18.47
N SER A 365 6.75 7.99 19.69
CA SER A 365 7.96 7.22 19.98
C SER A 365 7.65 6.17 21.03
N ILE A 366 8.32 5.01 20.92
CA ILE A 366 8.21 3.91 21.88
C ILE A 366 9.60 3.66 22.44
N ASN A 367 9.75 3.82 23.76
CA ASN A 367 10.97 3.59 24.49
C ASN A 367 10.73 2.51 25.57
N PRO A 368 11.45 1.38 25.52
CA PRO A 368 11.24 0.29 26.47
C PRO A 368 11.48 0.72 27.91
N ASN A 369 12.36 1.69 28.15
CA ASN A 369 12.68 2.16 29.51
C ASN A 369 11.56 3.00 30.14
N THR A 370 10.68 3.60 29.34
CA THR A 370 9.58 4.45 29.84
C THR A 370 8.21 3.79 29.68
N ASP A 371 8.05 2.96 28.66
CA ASP A 371 6.74 2.48 28.24
C ASP A 371 6.46 1.03 28.69
N ILE A 372 7.50 0.29 29.10
CA ILE A 372 7.37 -1.06 29.65
C ILE A 372 7.56 -0.97 31.18
N PRO A 373 6.68 -1.58 31.99
CA PRO A 373 6.85 -1.63 33.43
C PRO A 373 8.23 -2.16 33.83
N SER A 374 8.89 -1.53 34.80
CA SER A 374 10.26 -1.87 35.21
C SER A 374 10.46 -3.33 35.66
N ALA A 375 9.39 -4.02 36.07
CA ALA A 375 9.42 -5.44 36.41
C ALA A 375 9.60 -6.36 35.18
N LEU A 376 9.30 -5.86 33.98
CA LEU A 376 9.46 -6.54 32.70
C LEU A 376 10.59 -5.92 31.87
N ALA A 377 10.96 -4.67 32.15
CA ALA A 377 12.03 -3.95 31.47
C ALA A 377 13.39 -4.13 32.17
N ASP A 378 13.83 -5.38 32.38
CA ASP A 378 15.23 -5.61 32.80
C ASP A 378 16.12 -4.97 31.73
N SER A 379 16.75 -3.84 32.07
CA SER A 379 17.37 -2.93 31.09
C SER A 379 18.40 -3.61 30.18
N ALA A 380 19.02 -4.71 30.64
CA ALA A 380 19.96 -5.53 29.86
C ALA A 380 19.29 -6.30 28.69
N VAL A 381 18.01 -6.64 28.79
CA VAL A 381 17.33 -7.57 27.88
C VAL A 381 17.11 -6.97 26.47
N PHE A 382 16.93 -5.67 26.41
CA PHE A 382 16.70 -4.93 25.15
C PHE A 382 17.90 -4.11 24.69
N ASN A 383 19.02 -4.17 25.43
CA ASN A 383 20.24 -3.45 25.10
C ASN A 383 21.04 -4.19 24.03
N PRO A 384 21.42 -3.52 22.93
CA PRO A 384 22.18 -4.13 21.83
C PRO A 384 23.64 -4.46 22.19
N ASP A 385 24.18 -3.89 23.27
CA ASP A 385 25.62 -3.98 23.63
C ASP A 385 26.04 -5.32 24.28
N ASP A 386 25.10 -6.19 24.67
CA ASP A 386 25.42 -7.38 25.49
C ASP A 386 25.96 -8.60 24.71
N GLY A 387 26.31 -8.44 23.42
CA GLY A 387 27.03 -9.47 22.65
C GLY A 387 26.30 -10.82 22.50
N SER A 388 25.04 -10.93 22.94
CA SER A 388 24.24 -12.15 22.96
C SER A 388 23.52 -12.43 21.63
N GLY A 389 23.71 -11.60 20.60
CA GLY A 389 23.03 -11.75 19.31
C GLY A 389 21.52 -11.52 19.36
N GLY A 390 20.96 -11.12 20.51
CA GLY A 390 19.60 -10.60 20.60
C GLY A 390 19.55 -9.23 19.95
N GLY A 391 19.05 -9.15 18.70
CA GLY A 391 18.76 -7.89 18.05
C GLY A 391 17.99 -6.99 19.02
N GLY A 392 18.44 -5.74 19.18
CA GLY A 392 17.95 -4.82 20.21
C GLY A 392 16.43 -4.56 20.16
N PHE A 393 15.93 -3.61 20.94
CA PHE A 393 14.50 -3.31 20.97
C PHE A 393 13.91 -3.02 19.57
N VAL A 394 13.05 -3.92 19.07
CA VAL A 394 12.32 -3.77 17.81
C VAL A 394 10.82 -3.88 18.06
N VAL A 395 10.06 -3.05 17.37
CA VAL A 395 8.59 -3.04 17.38
C VAL A 395 8.08 -3.35 15.96
N HIS A 396 6.96 -4.05 15.87
CA HIS A 396 6.34 -4.46 14.61
C HIS A 396 4.89 -3.99 14.51
N TRP A 397 4.44 -3.74 13.29
CA TRP A 397 3.03 -3.51 12.99
C TRP A 397 2.23 -4.80 13.15
N LEU A 398 1.14 -4.75 13.92
CA LEU A 398 0.17 -5.85 13.94
C LEU A 398 -0.69 -5.88 12.67
N ASN A 399 -0.78 -4.74 11.95
CA ASN A 399 -1.57 -4.54 10.72
C ASN A 399 -3.07 -4.79 10.93
N ASN A 400 -3.59 -4.49 12.13
CA ASN A 400 -4.99 -4.73 12.50
C ASN A 400 -5.99 -3.97 11.61
N LYS A 401 -5.66 -2.74 11.22
CA LYS A 401 -6.52 -1.93 10.35
C LYS A 401 -6.60 -2.50 8.94
N ASP A 402 -5.45 -2.86 8.35
CA ASP A 402 -5.38 -3.54 7.05
C ASP A 402 -6.19 -4.84 7.07
N LEU A 403 -5.97 -5.69 8.08
CA LEU A 403 -6.69 -6.95 8.21
C LEU A 403 -8.22 -6.75 8.30
N SER A 404 -8.67 -5.83 9.16
CA SER A 404 -10.11 -5.56 9.33
C SER A 404 -10.73 -4.99 8.06
N PHE A 405 -10.09 -3.99 7.44
CA PHE A 405 -10.55 -3.37 6.20
C PHE A 405 -10.62 -4.41 5.07
N THR A 406 -9.53 -5.15 4.84
CA THR A 406 -9.43 -6.14 3.77
C THR A 406 -10.45 -7.25 3.96
N SER A 407 -10.58 -7.81 5.18
CA SER A 407 -11.56 -8.87 5.45
C SER A 407 -13.00 -8.40 5.27
N SER A 408 -13.33 -7.18 5.70
CA SER A 408 -14.67 -6.61 5.55
C SER A 408 -15.02 -6.36 4.08
N MET A 409 -14.04 -5.92 3.29
CA MET A 409 -14.20 -5.73 1.86
C MET A 409 -14.27 -7.04 1.09
N ASP A 410 -13.43 -8.03 1.39
CA ASP A 410 -13.47 -9.36 0.74
C ASP A 410 -14.84 -10.02 0.92
N LEU A 411 -15.40 -9.95 2.14
CA LEU A 411 -16.75 -10.46 2.43
C LEU A 411 -17.83 -9.72 1.64
N PHE A 412 -17.75 -8.39 1.61
CA PHE A 412 -18.68 -7.56 0.85
C PHE A 412 -18.62 -7.83 -0.66
N MET A 413 -17.41 -7.98 -1.21
CA MET A 413 -17.19 -8.34 -2.62
C MET A 413 -17.75 -9.71 -2.97
N LEU A 414 -17.64 -10.68 -2.06
CA LEU A 414 -18.26 -11.99 -2.23
C LEU A 414 -19.78 -11.88 -2.25
N GLN A 415 -20.38 -11.04 -1.40
CA GLN A 415 -21.81 -10.78 -1.39
C GLN A 415 -22.28 -10.08 -2.67
N LEU A 416 -21.54 -9.07 -3.16
CA LEU A 416 -21.83 -8.39 -4.42
C LEU A 416 -21.80 -9.34 -5.62
N ARG A 417 -20.82 -10.28 -5.67
CA ARG A 417 -20.79 -11.30 -6.73
C ARG A 417 -22.00 -12.23 -6.67
N LYS A 418 -22.34 -12.75 -5.49
CA LYS A 418 -23.55 -13.59 -5.31
C LYS A 418 -24.82 -12.86 -5.72
N PHE A 419 -24.93 -11.57 -5.37
CA PHE A 419 -26.06 -10.74 -5.79
C PHE A 419 -26.14 -10.61 -7.32
N SER A 420 -25.00 -10.43 -7.98
CA SER A 420 -24.91 -10.40 -9.45
C SER A 420 -25.38 -11.70 -10.10
N GLU A 421 -25.00 -12.85 -9.51
CA GLU A 421 -25.37 -14.18 -9.99
C GLU A 421 -26.88 -14.44 -9.80
N GLN A 422 -27.45 -14.07 -8.64
CA GLN A 422 -28.87 -14.26 -8.34
C GLN A 422 -29.80 -13.39 -9.21
N GLN A 423 -29.38 -12.17 -9.55
CA GLN A 423 -30.10 -11.33 -10.51
C GLN A 423 -30.11 -11.98 -11.91
N LEU A 424 -29.05 -12.70 -12.30
CA LEU A 424 -28.98 -13.39 -13.60
C LEU A 424 -29.98 -14.56 -13.69
N GLU A 425 -30.14 -15.32 -12.60
CA GLU A 425 -31.11 -16.42 -12.52
C GLU A 425 -32.57 -15.91 -12.58
N GLN A 426 -32.89 -14.83 -11.86
CA GLN A 426 -34.23 -14.23 -11.88
C GLN A 426 -34.58 -13.61 -13.24
N THR A 427 -33.62 -12.98 -13.94
CA THR A 427 -33.87 -12.41 -15.28
C THR A 427 -34.01 -13.49 -16.37
N ALA A 428 -33.49 -14.71 -16.14
CA ALA A 428 -33.62 -15.84 -17.06
C ALA A 428 -34.96 -16.59 -16.91
N GLU A 429 -35.60 -16.51 -15.72
CA GLU A 429 -36.87 -17.17 -15.43
C GLU A 429 -38.11 -16.26 -15.61
N ASP A 430 -37.94 -14.93 -15.66
CA ASP A 430 -39.02 -13.93 -15.79
C ASP A 430 -39.68 -13.82 -17.19
N ALA A 431 -39.70 -14.90 -17.97
CA ALA A 431 -40.57 -15.00 -19.14
C ALA A 431 -42.00 -15.47 -18.78
N LEU A 432 -42.25 -15.99 -17.57
CA LEU A 432 -43.58 -16.46 -17.15
C LEU A 432 -43.78 -16.32 -15.62
N GLU A 433 -44.76 -15.47 -15.24
CA GLU A 433 -45.40 -15.29 -13.90
C GLU A 433 -44.83 -14.22 -12.94
N PRO A 434 -45.66 -13.25 -12.46
CA PRO A 434 -45.23 -12.18 -11.56
C PRO A 434 -45.68 -12.44 -10.10
N GLU A 435 -45.06 -13.34 -9.36
CA GLU A 435 -45.21 -13.36 -7.89
C GLU A 435 -43.93 -13.82 -7.18
N GLY A 436 -43.11 -12.85 -6.79
CA GLY A 436 -41.96 -13.07 -5.92
C GLY A 436 -41.68 -11.83 -5.09
N SER A 437 -41.89 -11.92 -3.77
CA SER A 437 -41.56 -10.86 -2.82
C SER A 437 -40.09 -10.44 -2.92
N PRO A 438 -39.73 -9.14 -2.91
CA PRO A 438 -38.34 -8.73 -2.90
C PRO A 438 -37.73 -9.11 -1.55
N MET A 439 -36.85 -10.12 -1.53
CA MET A 439 -36.02 -10.38 -0.36
C MET A 439 -35.05 -9.19 -0.20
N LYS A 440 -35.34 -8.33 0.78
CA LYS A 440 -34.41 -7.33 1.30
C LYS A 440 -33.25 -8.05 1.96
N PHE A 441 -32.05 -7.96 1.39
CA PHE A 441 -30.84 -8.11 2.17
C PHE A 441 -30.59 -6.76 2.86
N ASP A 442 -30.68 -6.76 4.19
CA ASP A 442 -30.20 -5.65 5.01
C ASP A 442 -28.68 -5.62 4.86
N PHE A 443 -28.19 -4.67 4.05
CA PHE A 443 -26.85 -4.20 4.29
C PHE A 443 -26.96 -3.36 5.56
N ASP A 444 -26.32 -3.77 6.65
CA ASP A 444 -26.17 -2.99 7.90
C ASP A 444 -25.35 -1.70 7.63
N LEU A 445 -25.83 -0.85 6.72
CA LEU A 445 -25.29 0.46 6.34
C LEU A 445 -26.13 1.59 6.95
N ASP A 446 -27.31 1.29 7.51
CA ASP A 446 -28.30 2.28 7.95
C ASP A 446 -28.14 2.72 9.42
N GLU A 447 -27.16 2.23 10.17
CA GLU A 447 -27.03 2.54 11.61
C GLU A 447 -26.29 3.86 11.94
N MET A 448 -26.35 4.89 11.06
CA MET A 448 -25.69 6.18 11.38
C MET A 448 -26.40 7.47 10.94
N SER A 449 -27.62 7.46 10.38
CA SER A 449 -28.25 8.72 9.93
C SER A 449 -29.10 9.47 10.96
N ASP A 450 -29.48 8.88 12.11
CA ASP A 450 -30.52 9.48 12.95
C ASP A 450 -30.04 9.83 14.36
N LYS A 451 -29.12 10.81 14.49
CA LYS A 451 -29.00 11.60 15.72
C LYS A 451 -28.64 13.06 15.44
N ALA A 452 -29.66 13.85 15.11
CA ALA A 452 -29.66 15.28 15.40
C ALA A 452 -31.08 15.73 15.81
N SER A 453 -31.13 16.31 17.01
CA SER A 453 -32.21 17.11 17.63
C SER A 453 -33.55 16.43 17.97
N SER A 454 -33.73 16.12 19.26
CA SER A 454 -35.04 16.26 19.92
C SER A 454 -34.88 16.97 21.28
N GLU A 455 -35.47 18.15 21.42
CA GLU A 455 -35.91 18.77 22.67
C GLU A 455 -37.22 19.52 22.33
N HIS A 456 -38.36 18.93 22.69
CA HIS A 456 -39.27 19.35 23.77
C HIS A 456 -40.21 20.51 23.43
N GLY A 457 -41.52 20.28 23.63
CA GLY A 457 -42.56 21.33 23.64
C GLY A 457 -43.98 20.79 23.50
N GLU A 458 -44.75 20.87 24.58
CA GLU A 458 -46.07 20.28 24.85
C GLU A 458 -47.31 20.88 24.13
N GLU A 459 -48.41 20.12 24.28
CA GLU A 459 -49.84 20.50 24.32
C GLU A 459 -50.72 20.59 23.04
N GLY A 460 -51.63 19.62 22.93
CA GLY A 460 -53.07 19.85 22.78
C GLY A 460 -53.67 19.80 21.37
N GLU A 461 -54.57 18.84 21.10
CA GLU A 461 -55.75 19.02 20.21
C GLU A 461 -56.85 17.99 20.53
N PRO A 462 -58.12 18.34 20.28
CA PRO A 462 -58.85 17.54 19.29
C PRO A 462 -59.61 18.43 18.29
N GLY A 463 -59.46 18.17 16.99
CA GLY A 463 -60.18 18.91 15.95
C GLY A 463 -60.11 18.27 14.58
N GLU A 464 -61.23 18.27 13.88
CA GLU A 464 -61.54 17.54 12.66
C GLU A 464 -60.89 18.09 11.36
N GLN A 465 -60.69 17.17 10.40
CA GLN A 465 -60.88 17.28 8.95
C GLN A 465 -60.40 18.54 8.19
N GLY A 466 -59.49 18.33 7.22
CA GLY A 466 -59.26 19.29 6.13
C GLY A 466 -58.11 18.95 5.19
N SER A 467 -58.42 18.19 4.13
CA SER A 467 -57.54 17.84 3.00
C SER A 467 -56.72 19.01 2.42
N THR A 468 -55.44 18.79 2.10
CA THR A 468 -54.85 19.16 0.80
C THR A 468 -53.54 18.38 0.57
N LYS A 469 -53.47 17.76 -0.61
CA LYS A 469 -52.37 16.90 -1.08
C LYS A 469 -51.04 17.68 -1.15
N ALA A 470 -50.06 17.29 -0.34
CA ALA A 470 -48.66 17.45 -0.67
C ALA A 470 -48.11 16.07 -1.04
N SER A 471 -47.71 15.94 -2.31
CA SER A 471 -47.10 14.76 -2.89
C SER A 471 -45.86 14.33 -2.12
N SER A 472 -45.91 13.15 -1.50
CA SER A 472 -44.72 12.39 -1.10
C SER A 472 -43.83 12.15 -2.33
N PRO A 473 -42.49 12.29 -2.23
CA PRO A 473 -41.61 11.74 -3.25
C PRO A 473 -41.84 10.23 -3.26
N GLY A 474 -42.21 9.75 -4.44
CA GLY A 474 -42.74 8.41 -4.64
C GLY A 474 -41.80 7.29 -4.22
N SER A 475 -42.44 6.24 -3.75
CA SER A 475 -41.96 4.87 -3.67
C SER A 475 -41.49 4.40 -5.06
N SER A 476 -40.25 4.68 -5.42
CA SER A 476 -39.51 3.89 -6.39
C SER A 476 -38.52 3.04 -5.61
N SER A 477 -38.90 1.80 -5.33
CA SER A 477 -38.06 0.77 -4.70
C SER A 477 -36.96 0.27 -5.66
N SER A 478 -36.26 1.18 -6.34
CA SER A 478 -35.05 0.82 -7.07
C SER A 478 -33.91 0.71 -6.08
N MET A 479 -33.42 -0.50 -5.86
CA MET A 479 -32.20 -0.73 -5.09
C MET A 479 -31.06 0.15 -5.62
N PRO A 480 -30.18 0.69 -4.75
CA PRO A 480 -29.05 1.50 -5.17
C PRO A 480 -28.17 0.72 -6.17
N LEU A 481 -27.54 1.43 -7.11
CA LEU A 481 -26.61 0.82 -8.04
C LEU A 481 -25.44 0.17 -7.28
N PRO A 482 -24.93 -1.00 -7.69
CA PRO A 482 -23.86 -1.68 -6.96
C PRO A 482 -22.56 -0.88 -6.83
N SER A 483 -22.27 0.04 -7.76
CA SER A 483 -21.20 1.02 -7.61
C SER A 483 -21.41 1.97 -6.42
N MET A 484 -22.65 2.42 -6.18
CA MET A 484 -23.00 3.26 -5.02
C MET A 484 -22.90 2.49 -3.71
N LEU A 485 -23.29 1.22 -3.70
CA LEU A 485 -23.14 0.36 -2.51
C LEU A 485 -21.66 0.16 -2.16
N LEU A 486 -20.83 -0.07 -3.17
CA LEU A 486 -19.39 -0.17 -3.01
C LEU A 486 -18.79 1.13 -2.48
N GLU A 487 -19.11 2.27 -3.09
CA GLU A 487 -18.62 3.59 -2.65
C GLU A 487 -19.00 3.86 -1.18
N ARG A 488 -20.27 3.63 -0.80
CA ARG A 488 -20.72 3.75 0.59
C ARG A 488 -19.98 2.80 1.53
N LYS A 489 -19.76 1.55 1.12
CA LYS A 489 -18.99 0.58 1.93
C LYS A 489 -17.55 1.05 2.12
N MET A 490 -16.92 1.58 1.07
CA MET A 490 -15.57 2.15 1.14
C MET A 490 -15.50 3.35 2.09
N GLU A 491 -16.43 4.30 1.96
CA GLU A 491 -16.52 5.46 2.86
C GLU A 491 -16.65 5.05 4.33
N THR A 492 -17.55 4.11 4.64
CA THR A 492 -17.73 3.58 6.00
C THR A 492 -16.44 2.96 6.53
N LEU A 493 -15.75 2.15 5.74
CA LEU A 493 -14.51 1.51 6.15
C LEU A 493 -13.35 2.51 6.31
N ILE A 494 -13.29 3.57 5.51
CA ILE A 494 -12.31 4.65 5.66
C ILE A 494 -12.58 5.45 6.96
N ILE A 495 -13.85 5.70 7.29
CA ILE A 495 -14.23 6.34 8.56
C ILE A 495 -13.81 5.46 9.75
N GLU A 496 -14.04 4.15 9.67
CA GLU A 496 -13.60 3.19 10.70
C GLU A 496 -12.08 3.12 10.82
N TRP A 497 -11.36 3.10 9.69
CA TRP A 497 -9.90 3.18 9.64
C TRP A 497 -9.38 4.40 10.42
N ASN A 498 -9.95 5.58 10.14
CA ASN A 498 -9.52 6.83 10.77
C ASN A 498 -9.84 6.90 12.27
N LYS A 499 -10.90 6.22 12.72
CA LYS A 499 -11.32 6.21 14.13
C LYS A 499 -10.60 5.14 14.97
N SER A 500 -10.21 4.02 14.35
CA SER A 500 -9.61 2.90 15.06
C SER A 500 -8.14 3.18 15.43
N PRO A 501 -7.61 2.59 16.50
CA PRO A 501 -6.19 2.66 16.82
C PRO A 501 -5.36 1.70 15.95
N ASP A 502 -4.15 2.11 15.64
CA ASP A 502 -3.13 1.20 15.14
C ASP A 502 -2.54 0.39 16.30
N MET A 503 -2.31 -0.91 16.08
CA MET A 503 -1.70 -1.80 17.07
C MET A 503 -0.26 -2.14 16.65
N LEU A 504 0.66 -1.93 17.59
CA LEU A 504 2.06 -2.28 17.48
C LEU A 504 2.40 -3.32 18.53
N PHE A 505 3.37 -4.19 18.26
CA PHE A 505 3.77 -5.22 19.22
C PHE A 505 5.27 -5.49 19.22
N THR A 506 5.74 -6.09 20.32
CA THR A 506 7.04 -6.76 20.40
C THR A 506 6.90 -8.02 21.26
N ILE A 507 7.86 -8.93 21.13
CA ILE A 507 7.92 -10.14 21.94
C ILE A 507 9.10 -9.97 22.90
N HIS A 508 8.82 -10.10 24.18
CA HIS A 508 9.86 -10.03 25.20
C HIS A 508 10.80 -11.23 25.05
N PRO A 509 12.12 -11.02 24.88
CA PRO A 509 13.00 -12.08 24.41
C PRO A 509 13.34 -13.13 25.47
N THR A 510 13.14 -12.84 26.76
CA THR A 510 13.45 -13.78 27.85
C THR A 510 12.31 -14.77 28.11
N ASP A 511 11.06 -14.29 28.15
CA ASP A 511 9.89 -15.07 28.59
C ASP A 511 8.83 -15.26 27.49
N GLY A 512 9.00 -14.63 26.32
CA GLY A 512 8.07 -14.70 25.20
C GLY A 512 6.79 -13.86 25.36
N SER A 513 6.72 -12.99 26.38
CA SER A 513 5.55 -12.15 26.63
C SER A 513 5.23 -11.23 25.45
N PHE A 514 3.96 -11.17 25.06
CA PHE A 514 3.48 -10.34 23.95
C PHE A 514 3.09 -8.95 24.46
N LEU A 515 3.91 -7.94 24.14
CA LEU A 515 3.67 -6.55 24.54
C LEU A 515 3.02 -5.80 23.39
N VAL A 516 1.95 -5.05 23.67
CA VAL A 516 1.13 -4.37 22.66
C VAL A 516 0.92 -2.90 23.01
N TRP A 517 1.10 -2.02 22.03
CA TRP A 517 0.78 -0.60 22.12
C TRP A 517 -0.41 -0.28 21.23
N HIS A 518 -1.34 0.53 21.75
CA HIS A 518 -2.45 1.09 20.98
C HIS A 518 -2.15 2.54 20.64
N VAL A 519 -1.82 2.80 19.37
CA VAL A 519 -1.51 4.13 18.86
C VAL A 519 -2.81 4.77 18.35
N LYS A 520 -3.37 5.67 19.15
CA LYS A 520 -4.58 6.42 18.80
C LYS A 520 -4.21 7.70 18.04
N TYR A 521 -5.13 8.16 17.18
CA TYR A 521 -5.03 9.43 16.46
C TYR A 521 -3.83 9.54 15.50
N LEU A 522 -3.33 8.40 15.01
CA LEU A 522 -2.32 8.39 13.96
C LEU A 522 -2.90 8.88 12.62
N ASP A 523 -4.17 8.56 12.37
CA ASP A 523 -4.98 9.12 11.30
C ASP A 523 -5.84 10.24 11.88
N GLU A 524 -5.70 11.46 11.36
CA GLU A 524 -6.47 12.61 11.82
C GLU A 524 -7.75 12.77 11.02
N PHE A 525 -8.88 12.85 11.71
CA PHE A 525 -10.20 13.03 11.10
C PHE A 525 -10.45 14.48 10.63
N ASN A 526 -9.72 15.46 11.18
CA ASN A 526 -9.90 16.88 10.88
C ASN A 526 -8.75 17.38 10.00
N GLN A 527 -9.05 17.75 8.76
CA GLN A 527 -8.06 18.33 7.84
C GLN A 527 -7.42 19.60 8.44
N GLY A 528 -6.08 19.63 8.51
CA GLY A 528 -5.31 20.81 8.91
C GLY A 528 -4.96 20.97 10.40
N ILE A 529 -5.34 20.02 11.26
CA ILE A 529 -4.91 19.99 12.67
C ILE A 529 -3.91 18.85 12.81
N PHE A 530 -2.61 19.14 12.95
CA PHE A 530 -1.60 18.14 13.23
C PHE A 530 -1.23 18.12 14.71
N ARG A 531 -1.38 16.96 15.36
CA ARG A 531 -0.91 16.73 16.72
C ARG A 531 0.55 16.31 16.68
N GLN A 532 1.44 17.25 17.01
CA GLN A 532 2.80 16.89 17.38
C GLN A 532 2.82 16.26 18.77
N VAL A 533 3.74 15.32 18.98
CA VAL A 533 4.01 14.73 20.29
C VAL A 533 4.33 15.87 21.26
N GLN A 534 3.60 15.94 22.38
CA GLN A 534 3.91 16.83 23.50
C GLN A 534 4.98 16.22 24.39
#